data_AF-A0A6G3QFB3-F1
#
_entry.id   AF-A0A6G3QFB3-F1
#
_cell.length_a   1.000
_cell.length_b   1.000
_cell.length_c   1.000
_cell.angle_alpha   90.00
_cell.angle_beta   90.00
_cell.angle_gamma   90.00
#
_symmetry.space_group_name_H-M   'P 1'
#
loop_
_entity.id
_entity.type
_entity.pdbx_description
1 polymer ?
#
loop_
_entity_poly.entity_id
_entity_poly.type
_entity_poly.pdbx_seq_one_letter_code
_entity_poly.pdbx_strand_id
1 'polypeptide(L)'
;MVLDVQSLAYTAAACRDTLALARELARHLGVDSSSHVRAAITTAEPVPLTAIVTTHGGAFREIPDRARRPRRIQTVTALVNPADEDDLLRASAQELLTDLMHQFGITAHL
;
A
#
# COMPACT_ATOMS: atom_id res chain seq x y z
N MET A 1 -2.57 -10.00 16.82
CA MET A 1 -2.48 -8.54 16.93
C MET A 1 -3.86 -8.05 16.54
N VAL A 2 -4.62 -7.52 17.50
CA VAL A 2 -5.93 -6.92 17.18
C VAL A 2 -5.60 -5.48 16.84
N LEU A 3 -5.74 -5.09 15.57
CA LEU A 3 -5.73 -3.67 15.22
C LEU A 3 -7.02 -3.09 15.80
N ASP A 4 -6.88 -2.11 16.69
CA ASP A 4 -8.05 -1.38 17.18
C ASP A 4 -8.61 -0.49 16.04
N VAL A 5 -9.87 -0.09 16.14
CA VAL A 5 -10.57 0.75 15.14
C VAL A 5 -9.80 2.05 14.86
N GLN A 6 -9.17 2.65 15.88
CA GLN A 6 -8.32 3.83 15.73
C GLN A 6 -7.07 3.54 14.93
N SER A 7 -6.42 2.40 15.18
CA SER A 7 -5.23 1.96 14.42
C SER A 7 -5.53 1.79 12.92
N LEU A 8 -6.71 1.28 12.57
CA LEU A 8 -7.16 1.20 11.18
C LEU A 8 -7.39 2.59 10.57
N ALA A 9 -8.04 3.49 11.32
CA ALA A 9 -8.29 4.87 10.87
C ALA A 9 -6.99 5.65 10.64
N TYR A 10 -5.98 5.48 11.49
CA TYR A 10 -4.67 6.11 11.30
C TYR A 10 -3.95 5.56 10.06
N THR A 11 -4.03 4.25 9.83
CA THR A 11 -3.42 3.62 8.65
C THR A 11 -4.09 4.12 7.36
N ALA A 12 -5.42 4.20 7.36
CA ALA A 12 -6.22 4.78 6.29
C ALA A 12 -5.84 6.24 5.97
N ALA A 13 -5.73 7.08 7.00
CA ALA A 13 -5.31 8.47 6.85
C ALA A 13 -3.89 8.57 6.26
N ALA A 14 -2.95 7.77 6.77
CA ALA A 14 -1.58 7.75 6.28
C ALA A 14 -1.48 7.34 4.79
N CYS A 15 -2.29 6.38 4.33
CA CYS A 15 -2.36 6.01 2.91
C CYS A 15 -2.81 7.20 2.04
N ARG A 16 -3.83 7.94 2.47
CA ARG A 16 -4.32 9.14 1.75
C ARG A 16 -3.27 10.25 1.73
N ASP A 17 -2.69 10.57 2.88
CA ASP A 17 -1.71 11.64 3.02
C ASP A 17 -0.45 11.37 2.20
N THR A 18 0.02 10.12 2.19
CA THR A 18 1.19 9.72 1.39
C THR A 18 0.96 9.94 -0.10
N LEU A 19 -0.23 9.58 -0.61
CA LEU A 19 -0.59 9.79 -2.01
C LEU A 19 -0.79 11.27 -2.35
N ALA A 20 -1.39 12.04 -1.46
CA ALA A 20 -1.54 13.47 -1.63
C ALA A 20 -0.17 14.16 -1.74
N LEU A 21 0.76 13.84 -0.83
CA LEU A 21 2.12 14.36 -0.86
C LEU A 21 2.88 13.94 -2.13
N ALA A 22 2.76 12.67 -2.53
CA ALA A 22 3.37 12.17 -3.76
C ALA A 22 2.82 12.88 -5.01
N ARG A 23 1.51 13.17 -5.05
CA ARG A 23 0.90 13.93 -6.16
C ARG A 23 1.42 15.35 -6.21
N GLU A 24 1.46 16.06 -5.09
CA GLU A 24 1.97 17.44 -5.06
C GLU A 24 3.45 17.50 -5.45
N LEU A 25 4.26 16.50 -5.05
CA LEU A 25 5.62 16.36 -5.54
C LEU A 25 5.66 16.15 -7.06
N ALA A 26 4.83 15.24 -7.59
CA ALA A 26 4.76 14.97 -9.03
C ALA A 26 4.36 16.23 -9.83
N ARG A 27 3.39 17.00 -9.31
CA ARG A 27 2.98 18.28 -9.90
C ARG A 27 4.11 19.32 -9.87
N HIS A 28 4.84 19.39 -8.76
CA HIS A 28 5.97 20.31 -8.63
C HIS A 28 7.12 19.98 -9.59
N LEU A 29 7.36 18.69 -9.84
CA LEU A 29 8.36 18.24 -10.82
C LEU A 29 7.96 18.54 -12.27
N GLY A 30 6.67 18.78 -12.53
CA GLY A 30 6.12 19.09 -13.84
C GLY A 30 5.79 17.85 -14.66
N VAL A 31 4.77 17.96 -15.53
CA VAL A 31 4.28 16.87 -16.40
C VAL A 31 5.30 16.41 -17.44
N ASP A 32 6.23 17.29 -17.84
CA ASP A 32 7.31 16.98 -18.78
C ASP A 32 8.57 16.43 -18.08
N SER A 33 8.51 16.20 -16.78
CA SER A 33 9.62 15.61 -16.04
C SER A 33 9.83 14.17 -16.46
N SER A 34 11.09 13.78 -16.71
CA SER A 34 11.46 12.38 -16.90
C SER A 34 11.42 11.55 -15.61
N SER A 35 11.02 12.15 -14.48
CA SER A 35 11.01 11.51 -13.16
C SER A 35 9.63 10.98 -12.82
N HIS A 36 9.47 9.66 -12.77
CA HIS A 36 8.25 9.02 -12.29
C HIS A 36 8.20 9.00 -10.76
N VAL A 37 7.12 9.53 -10.18
CA VAL A 37 6.91 9.49 -8.73
C VAL A 37 6.14 8.23 -8.34
N ARG A 38 6.65 7.52 -7.33
CA ARG A 38 6.02 6.34 -6.74
C ARG A 38 5.89 6.53 -5.24
N ALA A 39 4.68 6.36 -4.72
CA ALA A 39 4.45 6.28 -3.29
C ALA A 39 4.77 4.87 -2.82
N ALA A 40 5.49 4.73 -1.70
CA ALA A 40 5.81 3.43 -1.10
C ALA A 40 5.70 3.49 0.42
N ILE A 41 5.04 2.49 1.01
CA ILE A 41 5.04 2.25 2.47
C ILE A 41 5.91 1.01 2.71
N THR A 42 6.96 1.16 3.50
CA THR A 42 7.97 0.11 3.74
C THR A 42 8.49 0.13 5.17
N THR A 43 9.22 -0.91 5.58
CA THR A 43 9.92 -0.93 6.87
C THR A 43 11.26 -0.19 6.80
N ALA A 44 11.67 0.43 7.91
CA ALA A 44 12.92 1.20 7.99
C ALA A 44 14.17 0.41 7.56
N GLU A 45 14.21 -0.89 7.80
CA GLU A 45 15.25 -1.77 7.28
C GLU A 45 14.80 -2.39 5.94
N PRO A 46 15.48 -2.10 4.81
CA PRO A 46 15.19 -2.73 3.53
C PRO A 46 15.55 -4.22 3.58
N VAL A 47 14.64 -5.07 3.12
CA VAL A 47 14.82 -6.53 3.07
C VAL A 47 14.53 -7.01 1.65
N PRO A 48 15.21 -8.05 1.15
CA PRO A 48 14.86 -8.68 -0.12
C PRO A 48 13.37 -9.02 -0.18
N LEU A 49 12.73 -8.72 -1.31
CA LEU A 49 11.34 -9.06 -1.55
C LEU A 49 11.17 -10.58 -1.50
N THR A 50 10.28 -11.07 -0.65
CA THR A 50 9.94 -12.50 -0.64
C THR A 50 8.90 -12.72 -1.73
N ALA A 51 9.28 -13.40 -2.81
CA ALA A 51 8.35 -13.74 -3.87
C ALA A 51 7.16 -14.51 -3.30
N ILE A 52 5.94 -14.08 -3.66
CA ILE A 52 4.73 -14.81 -3.32
C ILE A 52 4.68 -16.04 -4.25
N VAL A 53 4.94 -17.23 -3.70
CA VAL A 53 4.87 -18.47 -4.45
C VAL A 53 3.40 -18.93 -4.50
N THR A 54 2.81 -18.88 -5.69
CA THR A 54 1.51 -19.51 -5.96
C THR A 54 1.71 -21.01 -6.16
N THR A 55 0.73 -21.82 -5.72
CA THR A 55 0.70 -23.24 -6.06
C THR A 55 0.38 -23.39 -7.55
N HIS A 56 0.70 -24.57 -8.10
CA HIS A 56 0.35 -24.90 -9.48
C HIS A 56 -1.13 -24.61 -9.74
N GLY A 57 -1.44 -23.83 -10.78
CA GLY A 57 -2.80 -23.33 -11.05
C GLY A 57 -3.12 -21.92 -10.53
N GLY A 58 -2.15 -21.18 -9.98
CA GLY A 58 -2.30 -19.75 -9.64
C GLY A 58 -2.96 -19.48 -8.29
N ALA A 59 -3.36 -20.52 -7.55
CA ALA A 59 -3.90 -20.35 -6.21
C ALA A 59 -2.81 -19.96 -5.20
N PHE A 60 -3.11 -19.03 -4.31
CA PHE A 60 -2.24 -18.71 -3.18
C PHE A 60 -2.38 -19.79 -2.11
N ARG A 61 -1.28 -20.10 -1.42
CA ARG A 61 -1.34 -20.96 -0.24
C ARG A 61 -2.21 -20.27 0.82
N GLU A 62 -3.26 -20.95 1.24
CA GLU A 62 -4.12 -20.45 2.32
C GLU A 62 -3.33 -20.45 3.63
N ILE A 63 -3.12 -19.25 4.19
CA ILE A 63 -2.45 -19.07 5.49
C ILE A 63 -3.57 -18.82 6.51
N PRO A 64 -3.71 -19.67 7.55
CA PRO A 64 -4.71 -19.47 8.59
C PRO A 64 -4.54 -18.10 9.26
N ASP A 65 -5.65 -17.41 9.55
CA ASP A 65 -5.61 -16.05 10.14
C ASP A 65 -4.79 -15.98 11.43
N ARG A 66 -4.88 -17.03 12.27
CA ARG A 66 -4.08 -17.16 13.50
C ARG A 66 -2.56 -17.16 13.26
N ALA A 67 -2.12 -17.52 12.06
CA ALA A 67 -0.71 -17.57 11.66
C ALA A 67 -0.24 -16.30 10.92
N ARG A 68 -1.14 -15.38 10.54
CA ARG A 68 -0.80 -14.11 9.89
C ARG A 68 -0.36 -13.08 10.91
N ARG A 69 0.92 -13.15 11.29
CA ARG A 69 1.60 -12.17 12.14
C ARG A 69 2.94 -11.80 11.53
N PRO A 70 2.94 -11.11 10.38
CA PRO A 70 4.19 -10.69 9.76
C PRO A 70 4.94 -9.79 10.75
N ARG A 71 6.22 -10.10 10.99
CA ARG A 71 7.10 -9.31 11.88
C ARG A 71 7.53 -7.98 11.23
N ARG A 72 7.35 -7.87 9.91
CA ARG A 72 7.74 -6.75 9.04
C ARG A 72 6.76 -6.72 7.86
N ILE A 73 6.47 -5.54 7.31
CA ILE A 73 5.61 -5.39 6.14
C ILE A 73 6.42 -5.57 4.85
N GLN A 74 5.82 -6.20 3.84
CA GLN A 74 6.27 -6.07 2.46
C GLN A 74 5.95 -4.65 1.98
N THR A 75 6.84 -4.12 1.15
CA THR A 75 6.64 -2.80 0.54
C THR A 75 5.38 -2.82 -0.32
N VAL A 76 4.44 -1.93 -0.02
CA VAL A 76 3.28 -1.64 -0.89
C VAL A 76 3.52 -0.34 -1.62
N THR A 77 3.04 -0.26 -2.86
CA THR A 77 3.33 0.89 -3.70
C THR A 77 2.16 1.25 -4.58
N ALA A 78 2.03 2.54 -4.87
CA ALA A 78 1.12 3.05 -5.88
C ALA A 78 1.88 3.99 -6.81
N LEU A 79 1.58 3.90 -8.10
CA LEU A 79 1.99 4.89 -9.08
C LEU A 79 1.10 6.13 -8.91
N VAL A 80 1.70 7.32 -8.96
CA VAL A 80 0.95 8.58 -8.86
C VAL A 80 1.24 9.42 -10.08
N ASN A 81 0.19 9.81 -10.78
CA ASN A 81 0.26 10.74 -11.90
C ASN A 81 -0.06 12.17 -11.42
N PRO A 82 0.68 13.19 -11.87
CA PRO A 82 0.34 14.58 -11.53
C PRO A 82 -1.10 14.99 -11.92
N ALA A 83 -1.67 14.36 -12.94
CA ALA A 83 -3.02 14.60 -13.42
C ALA A 83 -4.11 13.79 -12.68
N ASP A 84 -3.74 12.93 -11.71
CA ASP A 84 -4.72 12.14 -10.97
C ASP A 84 -5.68 13.04 -10.18
N GLU A 85 -6.96 12.92 -10.50
CA GLU A 85 -8.05 13.56 -9.77
C GLU A 85 -8.29 12.88 -8.41
N ASP A 86 -9.02 13.55 -7.53
CA ASP A 86 -9.19 13.11 -6.14
C ASP A 86 -9.88 11.73 -6.02
N ASP A 87 -10.73 11.35 -6.98
CA ASP A 87 -11.37 10.04 -7.00
C ASP A 87 -10.37 8.92 -7.35
N LEU A 88 -9.44 9.18 -8.27
CA LEU A 88 -8.36 8.25 -8.60
C LEU A 88 -7.40 8.10 -7.42
N LEU A 89 -7.04 9.21 -6.77
CA LEU A 89 -6.24 9.15 -5.54
C LEU A 89 -6.95 8.37 -4.42
N ARG A 90 -8.27 8.52 -4.27
CA ARG A 90 -9.04 7.76 -3.27
C ARG A 90 -9.05 6.27 -3.59
N ALA A 91 -9.19 5.91 -4.86
CA ALA A 91 -9.10 4.51 -5.30
C ALA A 91 -7.70 3.94 -5.05
N SER A 92 -6.63 4.65 -5.41
CA SER A 92 -5.26 4.21 -5.12
C SER A 92 -4.97 4.13 -3.62
N ALA A 93 -5.57 5.01 -2.81
CA ALA A 93 -5.46 4.93 -1.34
C ALA A 93 -6.14 3.67 -0.80
N GLN A 94 -7.30 3.31 -1.36
CA GLN A 94 -8.00 2.08 -1.03
C GLN A 94 -7.17 0.85 -1.42
N GLU A 95 -6.56 0.85 -2.60
CA GLU A 95 -5.67 -0.23 -3.05
C GLU A 95 -4.45 -0.37 -2.13
N LEU A 96 -3.75 0.73 -1.82
CA LEU A 96 -2.64 0.73 -0.87
C LEU A 96 -3.04 0.19 0.51
N LEU A 97 -4.20 0.61 1.03
CA LEU A 97 -4.71 0.13 2.30
C LEU A 97 -5.02 -1.37 2.22
N THR A 98 -5.68 -1.80 1.15
CA THR A 98 -6.03 -3.21 0.92
C THR A 98 -4.78 -4.07 0.88
N ASP A 99 -3.79 -3.67 0.09
CA ASP A 99 -2.53 -4.39 -0.06
C ASP A 99 -1.75 -4.46 1.26
N LEU A 100 -1.76 -3.39 2.05
CA LEU A 100 -1.11 -3.35 3.35
C LEU A 100 -1.80 -4.27 4.36
N MET A 101 -3.13 -4.20 4.43
CA MET A 101 -3.94 -4.92 5.42
C MET A 101 -4.06 -6.42 5.09
N HIS A 102 -4.06 -6.80 3.81
CA HIS A 102 -4.04 -8.19 3.38
C HIS A 102 -2.80 -8.95 3.86
N GLN A 103 -1.68 -8.29 4.10
CA GLN A 103 -0.49 -8.92 4.69
C GLN A 103 -0.75 -9.47 6.09
N PHE A 104 -1.69 -8.85 6.82
CA PHE A 104 -2.13 -9.25 8.15
C PHE A 104 -3.39 -10.13 8.12
N GLY A 105 -3.94 -10.42 6.93
CA GLY A 105 -5.21 -11.15 6.78
C GLY A 105 -6.43 -10.32 7.14
N ILE A 106 -6.34 -9.00 7.01
CA ILE A 106 -7.44 -8.08 7.36
C ILE A 106 -7.98 -7.48 6.08
N THR A 107 -9.30 -7.57 5.91
CA THR A 107 -10.02 -6.86 4.87
C THR A 107 -10.38 -5.47 5.38
N ALA A 108 -9.98 -4.43 4.66
CA ALA A 108 -10.16 -3.04 5.07
C ALA A 108 -10.73 -2.21 3.92
N HIS A 109 -11.64 -1.29 4.27
CA HIS A 109 -12.27 -0.36 3.34
C HIS A 109 -12.28 1.05 3.94
N LEU A 110 -12.00 2.04 3.09
CA LEU A 110 -11.91 3.47 3.36
C LEU A 110 -13.28 4.17 3.34
#